data_AF-A0A9W7Y9A9-F1
#
_entry.id   AF-A0A9W7Y9A9-F1
#
_cell.length_a   1.000
_cell.length_b   1.000
_cell.length_c   1.000
_cell.angle_alpha   90.00
_cell.angle_beta   90.00
_cell.angle_gamma   90.00
#
_symmetry.space_group_name_H-M   'P 1'
#
loop_
_entity.id
_entity.type
_entity.pdbx_description
1 polymer ?
#
loop_
_entity_poly.entity_id
_entity_poly.type
_entity_poly.pdbx_seq_one_letter_code
_entity_poly.pdbx_strand_id
1 'polypeptide(L)'
;MADKIIVRDLEVRSVLGNDSWERRRPQPLLITVEIHTSISSAGKTDRVTESVHYGIACKRVTAFAESAHGLQSLEAFAEGVVHACLGVTHRALAVYALVRKPRALLHAEYAGVEIFRTRREALGSWGDAGGAQCDAEDDADDVAVAAERAAAEAAAGPLGDEDRIVVKKLTLSTIIGVNLWERHYKQVVELGLTLHIAKAPAMRGAHDSVPRYRNFRTVVDAVTEMVEKTSYRTVEALATAIARTAVKQCRVPKITVRVEKPSALVFAACSAVEITRSAADFSGLGTSNAPTPLLISTPTTPAAADAAVAAGATATGDATTEPAMHAAYIALGTNVGDRLANLHQALVRLNTDLPASRLVETSFLYETAPMYFVDQRPFLNAACLVRTELEPLALLGELKRIEAEMGRDFSTCRNGPRVIDLDILFYDELVMQTERLTIPHALLHERRFQLGPLCDIDRDLMHHRLGKTSGALFRHLTTHNAVPDDI
;
A
#
# COMPACT_ATOMS: atom_id res chain seq x y z
N MET A 1 -14.45 -29.22 21.86
CA MET A 1 -13.84 -28.11 21.09
C MET A 1 -12.43 -27.97 21.60
N ALA A 2 -11.43 -27.84 20.71
CA ALA A 2 -10.07 -27.61 21.14
C ALA A 2 -9.94 -26.14 21.60
N ASP A 3 -9.58 -25.92 22.86
CA ASP A 3 -9.27 -24.56 23.33
C ASP A 3 -7.96 -24.09 22.69
N LYS A 4 -7.78 -22.77 22.59
CA LYS A 4 -6.56 -22.19 22.02
C LYS A 4 -6.08 -20.97 22.78
N ILE A 5 -4.76 -20.87 22.90
CA ILE A 5 -4.06 -19.73 23.47
C ILE A 5 -3.45 -18.95 22.31
N ILE A 6 -3.79 -17.67 22.21
CA ILE A 6 -3.40 -16.81 21.09
C ILE A 6 -2.40 -15.77 21.59
N VAL A 7 -1.22 -15.73 20.98
CA VAL A 7 -0.26 -14.64 21.11
C VAL A 7 -0.22 -13.92 19.76
N ARG A 8 -0.65 -12.66 19.73
CA ARG A 8 -0.63 -11.85 18.50
C ARG A 8 0.54 -10.88 18.53
N ASP A 9 1.15 -10.71 17.37
CA ASP A 9 2.10 -9.64 17.06
C ASP A 9 3.26 -9.51 18.04
N LEU A 10 3.84 -10.65 18.41
CA LEU A 10 5.10 -10.69 19.14
C LEU A 10 6.20 -10.14 18.23
N GLU A 11 6.69 -8.95 18.53
CA GLU A 11 7.78 -8.31 17.80
C GLU A 11 9.13 -8.88 18.24
N VAL A 12 9.89 -9.43 17.28
CA VAL A 12 11.26 -9.90 17.50
C VAL A 12 12.17 -9.37 16.41
N ARG A 13 13.46 -9.22 16.72
CA ARG A 13 14.46 -8.78 15.74
C ARG A 13 15.35 -9.95 15.37
N SER A 14 15.37 -10.32 14.10
CA SER A 14 16.24 -11.39 13.60
C SER A 14 16.83 -11.05 12.23
N VAL A 15 17.92 -11.72 11.88
CA VAL A 15 18.58 -11.57 10.58
C VAL A 15 18.09 -12.70 9.68
N LEU A 16 16.98 -12.46 8.96
CA LEU A 16 16.43 -13.41 8.00
C LEU A 16 16.75 -13.01 6.58
N GLY A 17 17.68 -13.76 5.99
CA GLY A 17 18.20 -13.51 4.66
C GLY A 17 18.71 -12.08 4.47
N ASN A 18 18.59 -11.61 3.24
CA ASN A 18 18.95 -10.24 2.87
C ASN A 18 17.73 -9.31 3.03
N ASP A 19 17.97 -8.03 3.37
CA ASP A 19 16.96 -6.98 3.27
C ASP A 19 16.66 -6.61 1.80
N SER A 20 15.72 -5.70 1.57
CA SER A 20 15.35 -5.25 0.22
C SER A 20 16.53 -4.62 -0.55
N TRP A 21 17.60 -4.23 0.16
CA TRP A 21 18.84 -3.62 -0.34
C TRP A 21 20.03 -4.59 -0.31
N GLU A 22 19.76 -5.89 -0.16
CA GLU A 22 20.76 -6.97 -0.13
C GLU A 22 21.72 -6.96 1.06
N ARG A 23 21.36 -6.26 2.15
CA ARG A 23 22.17 -6.17 3.38
C ARG A 23 21.67 -7.17 4.41
N ARG A 24 22.61 -7.73 5.18
CA ARG A 24 22.30 -8.54 6.36
C ARG A 24 22.19 -7.64 7.59
N ARG A 25 20.97 -7.24 7.94
CA ARG A 25 20.67 -6.43 9.14
C ARG A 25 19.51 -7.04 9.92
N PRO A 26 19.50 -6.87 11.26
CA PRO A 26 18.38 -7.29 12.10
C PRO A 26 17.11 -6.52 11.73
N GLN A 27 16.10 -7.25 11.29
CA GLN A 27 14.81 -6.71 10.85
C GLN A 27 13.72 -7.08 11.87
N PRO A 28 12.72 -6.21 12.08
CA PRO A 28 11.58 -6.54 12.90
C PRO A 28 10.74 -7.61 12.19
N LEU A 29 10.34 -8.63 12.95
CA LEU A 29 9.42 -9.69 12.55
C LEU A 29 8.27 -9.69 13.54
N LEU A 30 7.05 -9.83 13.02
CA LEU A 30 5.86 -9.97 13.83
C LEU A 30 5.40 -11.42 13.79
N ILE A 31 5.38 -12.06 14.95
CA ILE A 31 5.00 -13.46 15.08
C ILE A 31 3.65 -13.54 15.78
N THR A 32 2.69 -14.20 15.13
CA THR A 32 1.44 -14.63 15.76
C THR A 32 1.47 -16.13 15.93
N VAL A 33 1.20 -16.62 17.14
CA VAL A 33 1.16 -18.04 17.47
C VAL A 33 -0.19 -18.39 18.08
N GLU A 34 -0.82 -19.45 17.60
CA GLU A 34 -1.98 -20.07 18.26
C GLU A 34 -1.61 -21.47 18.73
N ILE A 35 -1.63 -21.68 20.04
CA ILE A 35 -1.31 -22.96 20.67
C ILE A 35 -2.63 -23.65 21.01
N HIS A 36 -2.90 -24.79 20.37
CA HIS A 36 -4.07 -25.60 20.66
C HIS A 36 -3.76 -26.54 21.84
N THR A 37 -4.56 -26.44 22.89
CA THR A 37 -4.40 -27.21 24.13
C THR A 37 -5.73 -27.27 24.88
N SER A 38 -5.91 -28.23 25.77
CA SER A 38 -7.10 -28.32 26.62
C SER A 38 -6.91 -27.43 27.85
N ILE A 39 -7.71 -26.36 27.99
CA ILE A 39 -7.63 -25.42 29.13
C ILE A 39 -8.68 -25.77 30.20
N SER A 40 -9.57 -26.72 29.89
CA SER A 40 -10.68 -27.15 30.74
C SER A 40 -10.27 -27.62 32.14
N SER A 41 -9.11 -28.25 32.29
CA SER A 41 -8.56 -28.66 33.60
C SER A 41 -8.11 -27.44 34.41
N ALA A 42 -7.28 -26.58 33.81
CA ALA A 42 -6.80 -25.35 34.43
C ALA A 42 -7.93 -24.41 34.87
N GLY A 43 -9.02 -24.31 34.08
CA GLY A 43 -10.19 -23.50 34.44
C GLY A 43 -10.98 -24.02 35.65
N LYS A 44 -10.88 -25.33 35.95
CA LYS A 44 -11.55 -25.94 37.12
C LYS A 44 -10.68 -25.88 38.37
N THR A 45 -9.37 -25.99 38.22
CA THR A 45 -8.42 -26.11 39.34
C THR A 45 -7.71 -24.80 39.68
N ASP A 46 -7.82 -23.78 38.83
CA ASP A 46 -7.13 -22.48 38.91
C ASP A 46 -5.58 -22.61 39.06
N ARG A 47 -5.02 -23.71 38.53
CA ARG A 47 -3.58 -24.00 38.61
C ARG A 47 -2.88 -23.63 37.31
N VAL A 48 -1.93 -22.70 37.39
CA VAL A 48 -1.11 -22.26 36.26
C VAL A 48 -0.29 -23.40 35.64
N THR A 49 0.14 -24.38 36.46
CA THR A 49 0.87 -25.57 36.01
C THR A 49 0.03 -26.48 35.10
N GLU A 50 -1.29 -26.36 35.18
CA GLU A 50 -2.21 -27.15 34.34
C GLU A 50 -2.53 -26.44 33.01
N SER A 51 -2.09 -25.19 32.87
CA SER A 51 -2.18 -24.40 31.64
C SER A 51 -0.83 -24.30 30.94
N VAL A 52 -0.82 -23.89 29.67
CA VAL A 52 0.42 -23.59 28.95
C VAL A 52 0.88 -22.18 29.33
N HIS A 53 2.06 -22.07 29.93
CA HIS A 53 2.61 -20.78 30.32
C HIS A 53 3.12 -19.99 29.10
N TYR A 54 2.23 -19.20 28.50
CA TYR A 54 2.52 -18.37 27.32
C TYR A 54 3.75 -17.47 27.49
N GLY A 55 4.03 -16.97 28.71
CA GLY A 55 5.24 -16.19 28.97
C GLY A 55 6.56 -16.96 28.76
N ILE A 56 6.61 -18.26 29.06
CA ILE A 56 7.79 -19.10 28.81
C ILE A 56 7.89 -19.40 27.31
N ALA A 57 6.75 -19.65 26.66
CA ALA A 57 6.70 -19.84 25.20
C ALA A 57 7.21 -18.61 24.45
N CYS A 58 6.74 -17.40 24.80
CA CYS A 58 7.24 -16.14 24.23
C CYS A 58 8.75 -15.97 24.45
N LYS A 59 9.25 -16.20 25.68
CA LYS A 59 10.69 -16.11 25.97
C LYS A 59 11.51 -17.07 25.12
N ARG A 60 11.05 -18.32 24.93
CA ARG A 60 11.74 -19.28 24.07
C ARG A 60 11.69 -18.89 22.59
N VAL A 61 10.56 -18.39 22.11
CA VAL A 61 10.45 -17.88 20.73
C VAL A 61 11.37 -16.69 20.50
N THR A 62 11.45 -15.75 21.46
CA THR A 62 12.39 -14.62 21.39
C THR A 62 13.84 -15.10 21.41
N ALA A 63 14.21 -16.00 22.32
CA ALA A 63 15.56 -16.56 22.38
C ALA A 63 15.93 -17.32 21.11
N PHE A 64 14.99 -18.09 20.55
CA PHE A 64 15.17 -18.74 19.25
C PHE A 64 15.40 -17.70 18.15
N ALA A 65 14.57 -16.67 18.08
CA ALA A 65 14.67 -15.63 17.06
C ALA A 65 16.00 -14.86 17.11
N GLU A 66 16.51 -14.60 18.32
CA GLU A 66 17.83 -14.01 18.55
C GLU A 66 18.93 -14.98 18.13
N SER A 67 18.85 -16.27 18.45
CA SER A 67 19.89 -17.25 18.06
C SER A 67 19.90 -17.60 16.57
N ALA A 68 18.80 -17.35 15.84
CA ALA A 68 18.57 -17.79 14.47
C ALA A 68 19.25 -16.91 13.40
N HIS A 69 20.54 -16.60 13.55
CA HIS A 69 21.29 -15.73 12.64
C HIS A 69 21.71 -16.36 11.29
N GLY A 70 21.39 -17.64 11.05
CA GLY A 70 21.82 -18.40 9.87
C GLY A 70 20.72 -18.73 8.86
N LEU A 71 19.46 -18.41 9.15
CA LEU A 71 18.32 -18.80 8.30
C LEU A 71 18.12 -17.81 7.15
N GLN A 72 17.96 -18.32 5.93
CA GLN A 72 17.70 -17.51 4.74
C GLN A 72 16.20 -17.46 4.39
N SER A 73 15.43 -18.49 4.77
CA SER A 73 14.00 -18.62 4.48
C SER A 73 13.09 -18.28 5.68
N LEU A 74 11.92 -17.70 5.40
CA LEU A 74 10.89 -17.42 6.41
C LEU A 74 10.21 -18.72 6.88
N GLU A 75 10.16 -19.72 6.02
CA GLU A 75 9.59 -21.05 6.28
C GLU A 75 10.39 -21.79 7.34
N ALA A 76 11.72 -21.83 7.21
CA ALA A 76 12.59 -22.46 8.20
C ALA A 76 12.50 -21.75 9.56
N PHE A 77 12.37 -20.43 9.55
CA PHE A 77 12.16 -19.67 10.76
C PHE A 77 10.79 -19.98 11.41
N ALA A 78 9.72 -20.05 10.63
CA ALA A 78 8.40 -20.41 11.11
C ALA A 78 8.38 -21.82 11.74
N GLU A 79 9.00 -22.81 11.09
CA GLU A 79 9.17 -24.16 11.64
C GLU A 79 9.90 -24.12 13.00
N GLY A 80 10.94 -23.29 13.12
CA GLY A 80 11.68 -23.16 14.37
C GLY A 80 10.90 -22.51 15.48
N VAL A 81 10.04 -21.53 15.16
CA VAL A 81 9.08 -20.95 16.10
C VAL A 81 8.10 -22.01 16.60
N VAL A 82 7.58 -22.84 15.71
CA VAL A 82 6.66 -23.93 16.07
C VAL A 82 7.35 -24.97 16.96
N HIS A 83 8.57 -25.36 16.61
CA HIS A 83 9.37 -26.28 17.43
C HIS A 83 9.68 -25.69 18.82
N ALA A 84 10.05 -24.41 18.88
CA ALA A 84 10.30 -23.70 20.13
C ALA A 84 9.04 -23.66 21.00
N CYS A 85 7.85 -23.47 20.42
CA CYS A 85 6.58 -23.49 21.15
C CYS A 85 6.21 -24.89 21.66
N LEU A 86 6.34 -25.91 20.80
CA LEU A 86 6.01 -27.30 21.15
C LEU A 86 6.96 -27.89 22.21
N GLY A 87 8.22 -27.46 22.21
CA GLY A 87 9.20 -27.90 23.20
C GLY A 87 9.01 -27.30 24.60
N VAL A 88 8.15 -26.30 24.78
CA VAL A 88 7.91 -25.64 26.09
C VAL A 88 7.03 -26.49 27.00
N THR A 89 6.08 -27.23 26.44
CA THR A 89 5.11 -27.99 27.25
C THR A 89 4.62 -29.19 26.47
N HIS A 90 4.56 -30.36 27.11
CA HIS A 90 3.98 -31.60 26.59
C HIS A 90 2.44 -31.55 26.44
N ARG A 91 1.79 -30.41 26.70
CA ARG A 91 0.33 -30.22 26.59
C ARG A 91 -0.13 -29.51 25.31
N ALA A 92 0.79 -28.88 24.57
CA ALA A 92 0.49 -28.28 23.27
C ALA A 92 0.27 -29.37 22.19
N LEU A 93 -0.97 -29.56 21.73
CA LEU A 93 -1.32 -30.61 20.78
C LEU A 93 -0.93 -30.22 19.34
N ALA A 94 -1.19 -28.96 18.98
CA ALA A 94 -0.84 -28.37 17.70
C ALA A 94 -0.54 -26.88 17.85
N VAL A 95 0.24 -26.35 16.91
CA VAL A 95 0.61 -24.94 16.88
C VAL A 95 0.40 -24.40 15.47
N TYR A 96 -0.33 -23.28 15.39
CA TYR A 96 -0.36 -22.41 14.23
C TYR A 96 0.65 -21.29 14.45
N ALA A 97 1.48 -21.01 13.43
CA ALA A 97 2.38 -19.87 13.45
C ALA A 97 2.23 -19.06 12.16
N LEU A 98 2.05 -17.75 12.32
CA LEU A 98 2.10 -16.74 11.28
C LEU A 98 3.31 -15.84 11.55
N VAL A 99 4.32 -15.94 10.70
CA VAL A 99 5.51 -15.08 10.75
C VAL A 99 5.38 -14.03 9.67
N ARG A 100 5.36 -12.75 10.05
CA ARG A 100 5.26 -11.61 9.13
C ARG A 100 6.54 -10.81 9.14
N LYS A 101 7.03 -10.51 7.94
CA LYS A 101 8.12 -9.59 7.67
C LYS A 101 7.53 -8.30 7.10
N PRO A 102 7.28 -7.26 7.94
CA PRO A 102 6.74 -5.99 7.46
C PRO A 102 7.73 -5.33 6.50
N ARG A 103 7.20 -4.67 5.46
CA ARG A 103 8.00 -3.94 4.45
C ARG A 103 9.11 -4.77 3.78
N ALA A 104 8.94 -6.10 3.70
CA ALA A 104 9.88 -6.98 3.02
C ALA A 104 10.00 -6.68 1.50
N LEU A 105 8.89 -6.25 0.91
CA LEU A 105 8.75 -5.92 -0.49
C LEU A 105 8.35 -4.45 -0.61
N LEU A 106 8.82 -3.79 -1.66
CA LEU A 106 8.41 -2.43 -1.98
C LEU A 106 6.90 -2.44 -2.28
N HIS A 107 6.16 -1.49 -1.70
CA HIS A 107 4.71 -1.33 -1.86
C HIS A 107 3.83 -2.47 -1.31
N ALA A 108 4.37 -3.43 -0.56
CA ALA A 108 3.57 -4.39 0.20
C ALA A 108 3.59 -4.06 1.69
N GLU A 109 2.49 -4.33 2.38
CA GLU A 109 2.40 -4.15 3.84
C GLU A 109 3.29 -5.16 4.56
N TYR A 110 3.13 -6.45 4.23
CA TYR A 110 3.97 -7.51 4.74
C TYR A 110 4.01 -8.72 3.79
N ALA A 111 5.12 -9.46 3.86
CA ALA A 111 5.20 -10.83 3.38
C ALA A 111 5.30 -11.75 4.59
N GLY A 112 4.64 -12.89 4.58
CA GLY A 112 4.63 -13.81 5.70
C GLY A 112 4.39 -15.25 5.30
N VAL A 113 4.61 -16.13 6.26
CA VAL A 113 4.38 -17.57 6.12
C VAL A 113 3.45 -18.02 7.24
N GLU A 114 2.43 -18.76 6.86
CA GLU A 114 1.48 -19.43 7.74
C GLU A 114 1.75 -20.93 7.69
N ILE A 115 2.04 -21.50 8.85
CA ILE A 115 2.20 -22.95 9.00
C ILE A 115 1.34 -23.45 10.14
N PHE A 116 0.87 -24.69 9.99
CA PHE A 116 0.21 -25.43 11.03
C PHE A 116 0.93 -26.77 11.18
N ARG A 117 1.34 -27.11 12.41
CA ARG A 117 1.93 -28.42 12.70
C ARG A 117 1.29 -29.02 13.92
N THR A 118 1.05 -30.31 13.84
CA THR A 118 0.77 -31.13 15.02
C THR A 118 2.08 -31.53 15.69
N ARG A 119 2.04 -31.86 16.99
CA ARG A 119 3.25 -32.29 17.72
C ARG A 119 3.99 -33.45 17.03
N ARG A 120 3.25 -34.41 16.46
CA ARG A 120 3.84 -35.60 15.80
C ARG A 120 4.64 -35.22 14.55
N GLU A 121 4.15 -34.25 13.78
CA GLU A 121 4.81 -33.77 12.57
C GLU A 121 6.07 -32.96 12.91
N ALA A 122 6.01 -32.12 13.95
CA ALA A 122 7.13 -31.29 14.36
C ALA A 122 8.30 -32.11 14.95
N LEU A 123 8.01 -33.12 15.78
CA LEU A 123 9.03 -34.00 16.37
C LEU A 123 9.76 -34.88 15.33
N GLY A 124 9.14 -35.14 14.18
CA GLY A 124 9.78 -35.87 13.07
C GLY A 124 10.62 -35.00 12.12
N SER A 125 10.47 -33.67 12.19
CA SER A 125 11.04 -32.71 11.21
C SER A 125 12.40 -32.15 11.64
N TRP A 126 12.60 -31.93 12.94
CA TRP A 126 13.84 -31.41 13.50
C TRP A 126 14.67 -32.56 14.08
N GLY A 127 15.79 -32.90 13.43
CA GLY A 127 16.64 -33.99 13.89
C GLY A 127 17.23 -33.71 15.25
N ASP A 128 16.69 -34.34 16.29
CA ASP A 128 17.27 -34.30 17.62
C ASP A 128 18.41 -35.33 17.69
N ALA A 129 19.62 -34.84 17.46
CA ALA A 129 20.84 -35.49 17.92
C ALA A 129 21.22 -34.84 19.26
N GLY A 130 20.48 -35.14 20.34
CA GLY A 130 20.78 -34.50 21.62
C GLY A 130 19.75 -34.64 22.75
N GLY A 131 19.31 -35.87 23.02
CA GLY A 131 18.81 -36.33 24.33
C GLY A 131 18.08 -35.34 25.24
N ALA A 132 16.76 -35.45 25.27
CA ALA A 132 16.00 -35.43 26.53
C ALA A 132 15.03 -36.60 26.51
N GLN A 133 15.49 -37.74 27.02
CA GLN A 133 14.63 -38.85 27.39
C GLN A 133 13.71 -38.32 28.49
N CYS A 134 12.51 -37.91 28.08
CA CYS A 134 11.43 -37.62 28.99
C CYS A 134 10.77 -38.98 29.22
N ASP A 135 10.93 -39.51 30.41
CA ASP A 135 10.40 -40.81 30.82
C ASP A 135 8.94 -40.94 30.38
N ALA A 136 8.68 -42.03 29.66
CA ALA A 136 7.36 -42.44 29.26
C ALA A 136 6.64 -43.00 30.49
N GLU A 137 5.91 -42.13 31.19
CA GLU A 137 4.85 -42.54 32.11
C GLU A 137 3.61 -41.69 31.81
N ASP A 138 2.73 -42.21 30.94
CA ASP A 138 1.28 -42.26 31.14
C ASP A 138 0.60 -42.88 29.90
N ASP A 139 0.52 -44.22 29.89
CA ASP A 139 -0.35 -45.03 29.04
C ASP A 139 -1.81 -44.96 29.55
N ALA A 140 -2.39 -43.75 29.59
CA ALA A 140 -3.80 -43.56 29.88
C ALA A 140 -4.39 -42.47 28.96
N ASP A 141 -5.29 -42.91 28.07
CA ASP A 141 -6.16 -42.13 27.17
C ASP A 141 -5.70 -41.89 25.71
N ASP A 142 -5.31 -42.97 25.02
CA ASP A 142 -5.14 -42.96 23.56
C ASP A 142 -6.38 -42.45 22.78
N VAL A 143 -7.59 -42.62 23.32
CA VAL A 143 -8.84 -42.20 22.65
C VAL A 143 -9.15 -40.71 22.87
N ALA A 144 -8.93 -40.17 24.08
CA ALA A 144 -9.20 -38.76 24.37
C ALA A 144 -8.18 -37.85 23.71
N VAL A 145 -6.90 -38.24 23.73
CA VAL A 145 -5.82 -37.54 23.03
C VAL A 145 -6.03 -37.62 21.51
N ALA A 146 -6.51 -38.73 20.96
CA ALA A 146 -6.88 -38.83 19.54
C ALA A 146 -8.07 -37.94 19.16
N ALA A 147 -9.11 -37.85 20.01
CA ALA A 147 -10.26 -36.99 19.79
C ALA A 147 -9.92 -35.50 19.89
N GLU A 148 -9.08 -35.09 20.85
CA GLU A 148 -8.59 -33.71 20.95
C GLU A 148 -7.64 -33.36 19.80
N ARG A 149 -6.88 -34.33 19.27
CA ARG A 149 -6.06 -34.17 18.06
C ARG A 149 -6.91 -34.01 16.81
N ALA A 150 -7.94 -34.84 16.63
CA ALA A 150 -8.90 -34.68 15.55
C ALA A 150 -9.61 -33.32 15.63
N ALA A 151 -9.89 -32.82 16.85
CA ALA A 151 -10.42 -31.48 17.06
C ALA A 151 -9.41 -30.36 16.74
N ALA A 152 -8.13 -30.56 17.02
CA ALA A 152 -7.06 -29.63 16.65
C ALA A 152 -6.80 -29.60 15.13
N GLU A 153 -6.83 -30.76 14.47
CA GLU A 153 -6.75 -30.88 13.00
C GLU A 153 -7.99 -30.31 12.32
N ALA A 154 -9.18 -30.53 12.88
CA ALA A 154 -10.41 -29.88 12.42
C ALA A 154 -10.37 -28.35 12.62
N ALA A 155 -9.69 -27.87 13.67
CA ALA A 155 -9.48 -26.44 13.91
C ALA A 155 -8.43 -25.81 12.97
N ALA A 156 -7.54 -26.61 12.37
CA ALA A 156 -6.58 -26.16 11.36
C ALA A 156 -7.26 -25.71 10.06
N GLY A 157 -8.47 -26.22 9.79
CA GLY A 157 -9.19 -25.94 8.56
C GLY A 157 -8.32 -26.21 7.31
N PRO A 158 -8.34 -25.32 6.30
CA PRO A 158 -7.63 -25.54 5.04
C PRO A 158 -6.09 -25.34 5.10
N LEU A 159 -5.51 -25.23 6.29
CA LEU A 159 -4.05 -25.24 6.58
C LEU A 159 -3.58 -26.61 7.12
N GLY A 160 -4.49 -27.57 7.31
CA GLY A 160 -4.15 -28.91 7.80
C GLY A 160 -3.26 -29.70 6.84
N ASP A 161 -3.36 -29.45 5.53
CA ASP A 161 -2.67 -30.22 4.47
C ASP A 161 -1.60 -29.41 3.69
N GLU A 162 -1.63 -28.07 3.77
CA GLU A 162 -0.82 -27.18 2.94
C GLU A 162 -0.27 -25.99 3.79
N ASP A 163 0.96 -25.58 3.52
CA ASP A 163 1.55 -24.35 4.05
C ASP A 163 1.20 -23.17 3.14
N ARG A 164 1.13 -21.96 3.70
CA ARG A 164 0.80 -20.77 2.92
C ARG A 164 1.87 -19.70 3.02
N ILE A 165 2.29 -19.19 1.87
CA ILE A 165 3.06 -17.95 1.80
C ILE A 165 2.10 -16.83 1.41
N VAL A 166 2.01 -15.80 2.25
CA VAL A 166 1.06 -14.71 2.12
C VAL A 166 1.81 -13.41 1.85
N VAL A 167 1.42 -12.71 0.79
CA VAL A 167 1.79 -11.32 0.54
C VAL A 167 0.51 -10.52 0.60
N LYS A 168 0.41 -9.60 1.57
CA LYS A 168 -0.77 -8.75 1.72
C LYS A 168 -0.53 -7.33 1.25
N LYS A 169 -1.59 -6.77 0.65
CA LYS A 169 -1.71 -5.36 0.29
C LYS A 169 -0.56 -4.85 -0.57
N LEU A 170 -0.20 -5.63 -1.59
CA LEU A 170 0.77 -5.22 -2.61
C LEU A 170 0.10 -4.18 -3.52
N THR A 171 0.52 -2.93 -3.38
CA THR A 171 -0.07 -1.77 -4.05
C THR A 171 0.63 -1.55 -5.39
N LEU A 172 -0.09 -1.74 -6.50
CA LEU A 172 0.42 -1.57 -7.86
C LEU A 172 -0.43 -0.60 -8.66
N SER A 173 0.14 -0.02 -9.70
CA SER A 173 -0.58 0.90 -10.60
C SER A 173 -0.72 0.29 -12.00
N THR A 174 -1.95 0.08 -12.45
CA THR A 174 -2.24 -0.49 -13.78
C THR A 174 -3.48 0.14 -14.41
N ILE A 175 -3.63 -0.03 -15.73
CA ILE A 175 -4.81 0.45 -16.46
C ILE A 175 -5.89 -0.63 -16.35
N ILE A 176 -6.92 -0.36 -15.55
CA ILE A 176 -8.01 -1.31 -15.28
C ILE A 176 -9.39 -0.66 -15.31
N GLY A 177 -10.26 -1.18 -16.19
CA GLY A 177 -11.62 -0.69 -16.30
C GLY A 177 -12.30 -0.85 -17.64
N VAL A 178 -13.62 -0.77 -17.65
CA VAL A 178 -14.44 -0.75 -18.89
C VAL A 178 -14.60 0.68 -19.40
N ASN A 179 -14.67 1.65 -18.48
CA ASN A 179 -14.88 3.06 -18.82
C ASN A 179 -13.67 3.65 -19.56
N LEU A 180 -13.94 4.54 -20.52
CA LEU A 180 -12.89 5.15 -21.35
C LEU A 180 -11.87 5.93 -20.52
N TRP A 181 -12.32 6.63 -19.46
CA TRP A 181 -11.41 7.36 -18.55
C TRP A 181 -10.52 6.42 -17.73
N GLU A 182 -11.02 5.25 -17.32
CA GLU A 182 -10.26 4.24 -16.58
C GLU A 182 -9.14 3.62 -17.42
N ARG A 183 -9.22 3.83 -18.75
CA ARG A 183 -8.26 3.35 -19.75
C ARG A 183 -7.17 4.35 -20.10
N HIS A 184 -7.30 5.62 -19.69
CA HIS A 184 -6.31 6.66 -19.96
C HIS A 184 -5.26 6.78 -18.84
N TYR A 185 -5.66 6.57 -17.59
CA TYR A 185 -4.78 6.70 -16.42
C TYR A 185 -4.58 5.36 -15.70
N LYS A 186 -3.37 5.15 -15.19
CA LYS A 186 -3.10 4.04 -14.28
C LYS A 186 -3.84 4.30 -12.96
N GLN A 187 -4.51 3.28 -12.48
CA GLN A 187 -5.21 3.29 -11.20
C GLN A 187 -4.49 2.36 -10.24
N VAL A 188 -4.62 2.68 -8.96
CA VAL A 188 -4.09 1.85 -7.89
C VAL A 188 -4.97 0.62 -7.72
N VAL A 189 -4.33 -0.55 -7.71
CA VAL A 189 -4.91 -1.84 -7.36
C VAL A 189 -4.12 -2.42 -6.19
N GLU A 190 -4.83 -3.01 -5.23
CA GLU A 190 -4.21 -3.71 -4.11
C GLU A 190 -4.32 -5.21 -4.34
N LEU A 191 -3.19 -5.91 -4.26
CA LEU A 191 -3.12 -7.34 -4.49
C LEU A 191 -2.83 -8.09 -3.18
N GLY A 192 -3.59 -9.14 -2.93
CA GLY A 192 -3.31 -10.17 -1.95
C GLY A 192 -2.93 -11.47 -2.66
N LEU A 193 -1.73 -11.99 -2.41
CA LEU A 193 -1.27 -13.25 -2.97
C LEU A 193 -1.13 -14.27 -1.84
N THR A 194 -1.74 -15.43 -1.99
CA THR A 194 -1.58 -16.57 -1.07
C THR A 194 -1.17 -17.79 -1.88
N LEU A 195 0.09 -18.16 -1.76
CA LEU A 195 0.66 -19.34 -2.41
C LEU A 195 0.44 -20.54 -1.51
N HIS A 196 -0.24 -21.56 -2.00
CA HIS A 196 -0.44 -22.81 -1.27
C HIS A 196 0.65 -23.78 -1.69
N ILE A 197 1.41 -24.27 -0.72
CA ILE A 197 2.57 -25.13 -0.94
C ILE A 197 2.36 -26.42 -0.15
N ALA A 198 2.71 -27.55 -0.75
CA ALA A 198 2.72 -28.80 -0.02
C ALA A 198 3.66 -28.69 1.19
N LYS A 199 3.27 -29.29 2.32
CA LYS A 199 4.09 -29.32 3.54
C LYS A 199 5.53 -29.68 3.18
N ALA A 200 6.47 -28.87 3.63
CA ALA A 200 7.88 -29.15 3.37
C ALA A 200 8.24 -30.55 3.91
N PRO A 201 8.92 -31.42 3.14
CA PRO A 201 9.47 -32.63 3.71
C PRO A 201 10.44 -32.23 4.83
N ALA A 202 10.38 -32.96 5.94
CA ALA A 202 11.22 -32.81 7.13
C ALA A 202 12.63 -32.32 6.77
N MET A 203 13.06 -31.23 7.40
CA MET A 203 14.31 -30.52 7.09
C MET A 203 15.51 -31.40 7.48
N ARG A 204 15.85 -32.41 6.67
CA ARG A 204 17.06 -33.22 6.81
C ARG A 204 18.23 -32.49 6.18
N GLY A 205 18.99 -31.76 6.99
CA GLY A 205 20.39 -31.43 6.69
C GLY A 205 20.63 -30.28 5.70
N ALA A 206 21.18 -29.21 6.28
CA ALA A 206 22.36 -28.46 5.81
C ALA A 206 22.39 -27.65 4.50
N HIS A 207 21.37 -27.62 3.64
CA HIS A 207 21.36 -26.62 2.54
C HIS A 207 19.99 -25.94 2.36
N ASP A 208 19.91 -24.68 2.77
CA ASP A 208 18.78 -23.75 2.59
C ASP A 208 18.68 -23.30 1.12
N SER A 209 18.57 -24.25 0.18
CA SER A 209 18.34 -23.94 -1.23
C SER A 209 16.84 -23.75 -1.45
N VAL A 210 16.36 -22.51 -1.30
CA VAL A 210 14.95 -22.17 -1.52
C VAL A 210 14.60 -22.37 -3.01
N PRO A 211 13.67 -23.29 -3.37
CA PRO A 211 13.20 -23.43 -4.74
C PRO A 211 12.60 -22.13 -5.27
N ARG A 212 12.73 -21.84 -6.57
CA ARG A 212 12.24 -20.59 -7.19
C ARG A 212 10.77 -20.25 -6.88
N TYR A 213 9.90 -21.26 -6.76
CA TYR A 213 8.47 -21.06 -6.45
C TYR A 213 8.19 -20.72 -4.98
N ARG A 214 9.16 -20.94 -4.09
CA ARG A 214 9.10 -20.53 -2.67
C ARG A 214 9.65 -19.11 -2.45
N ASN A 215 10.41 -18.58 -3.41
CA ASN A 215 10.88 -17.20 -3.35
C ASN A 215 9.77 -16.23 -3.76
N PHE A 216 9.05 -15.72 -2.76
CA PHE A 216 7.98 -14.74 -2.97
C PHE A 216 8.46 -13.47 -3.70
N ARG A 217 9.74 -13.09 -3.61
CA ARG A 217 10.29 -11.94 -4.35
C ARG A 217 10.23 -12.17 -5.86
N THR A 218 10.68 -13.32 -6.34
CA THR A 218 10.63 -13.67 -7.77
C THR A 218 9.19 -13.72 -8.29
N VAL A 219 8.25 -14.24 -7.48
CA VAL A 219 6.83 -14.27 -7.84
C VAL A 219 6.26 -12.86 -7.91
N VAL A 220 6.54 -12.02 -6.92
CA VAL A 220 6.06 -10.64 -6.87
C VAL A 220 6.66 -9.78 -7.97
N ASP A 221 7.94 -9.95 -8.31
CA ASP A 221 8.59 -9.23 -9.40
C ASP A 221 7.94 -9.58 -10.75
N ALA A 222 7.71 -10.88 -11.00
CA ALA A 222 7.04 -11.34 -12.22
C ALA A 222 5.58 -10.87 -12.31
N VAL A 223 4.86 -10.85 -11.17
CA VAL A 223 3.50 -10.31 -11.11
C VAL A 223 3.50 -8.80 -11.34
N THR A 224 4.39 -8.05 -10.68
CA THR A 224 4.52 -6.59 -10.85
C THR A 224 4.80 -6.24 -12.29
N GLU A 225 5.79 -6.88 -12.91
CA GLU A 225 6.15 -6.66 -14.31
C GLU A 225 4.95 -6.93 -15.26
N MET A 226 4.21 -8.01 -15.00
CA MET A 226 3.02 -8.34 -15.79
C MET A 226 1.90 -7.32 -15.59
N VAL A 227 1.60 -6.92 -14.34
CA VAL A 227 0.52 -5.98 -14.01
C VAL A 227 0.79 -4.60 -14.62
N GLU A 228 2.03 -4.13 -14.59
CA GLU A 228 2.40 -2.82 -15.12
C GLU A 228 2.39 -2.73 -16.65
N LYS A 229 2.70 -3.84 -17.33
CA LYS A 229 2.75 -3.93 -18.80
C LYS A 229 1.40 -4.24 -19.44
N THR A 230 0.44 -4.72 -18.67
CA THR A 230 -0.87 -5.16 -19.19
C THR A 230 -1.96 -4.15 -18.86
N SER A 231 -3.05 -4.21 -19.62
CA SER A 231 -4.23 -3.38 -19.37
C SER A 231 -5.49 -4.25 -19.49
N TYR A 232 -6.20 -4.45 -18.40
CA TYR A 232 -7.40 -5.29 -18.38
C TYR A 232 -8.67 -4.44 -18.32
N ARG A 233 -9.79 -4.99 -18.80
CA ARG A 233 -11.10 -4.35 -18.65
C ARG A 233 -11.74 -4.67 -17.31
N THR A 234 -11.49 -5.86 -16.80
CA THR A 234 -12.15 -6.40 -15.61
C THR A 234 -11.12 -6.90 -14.60
N VAL A 235 -11.46 -6.82 -13.31
CA VAL A 235 -10.61 -7.29 -12.19
C VAL A 235 -10.47 -8.82 -12.19
N GLU A 236 -11.46 -9.54 -12.69
CA GLU A 236 -11.47 -10.99 -12.84
C GLU A 236 -10.45 -11.45 -13.88
N ALA A 237 -10.34 -10.72 -15.00
CA ALA A 237 -9.37 -11.02 -16.05
C ALA A 237 -7.94 -10.76 -15.56
N LEU A 238 -7.75 -9.66 -14.82
CA LEU A 238 -6.48 -9.35 -14.15
C LEU A 238 -6.12 -10.44 -13.13
N ALA A 239 -7.04 -10.83 -12.25
CA ALA A 239 -6.83 -11.87 -11.25
C ALA A 239 -6.44 -13.21 -11.91
N THR A 240 -7.16 -13.59 -12.97
CA THR A 240 -6.89 -14.82 -13.73
C THR A 240 -5.53 -14.78 -14.42
N ALA A 241 -5.14 -13.61 -14.95
CA ALA A 241 -3.84 -13.43 -15.56
C ALA A 241 -2.70 -13.51 -14.54
N ILE A 242 -2.84 -12.90 -13.36
CA ILE A 242 -1.88 -13.01 -12.25
C ILE A 242 -1.72 -14.48 -11.85
N ALA A 243 -2.83 -15.19 -11.63
CA ALA A 243 -2.79 -16.61 -11.28
C ALA A 243 -2.10 -17.45 -12.36
N ARG A 244 -2.37 -17.19 -13.64
CA ARG A 244 -1.72 -17.87 -14.77
C ARG A 244 -0.22 -17.59 -14.82
N THR A 245 0.20 -16.36 -14.59
CA THR A 245 1.63 -15.97 -14.56
C THR A 245 2.36 -16.68 -13.43
N ALA A 246 1.81 -16.67 -12.22
CA ALA A 246 2.40 -17.35 -11.07
C ALA A 246 2.51 -18.88 -11.27
N VAL A 247 1.48 -19.51 -11.84
CA VAL A 247 1.47 -20.95 -12.09
C VAL A 247 2.40 -21.33 -13.26
N LYS A 248 2.38 -20.61 -14.39
CA LYS A 248 3.18 -20.97 -15.57
C LYS A 248 4.64 -20.54 -15.48
N GLN A 249 4.91 -19.31 -15.07
CA GLN A 249 6.27 -18.77 -15.02
C GLN A 249 7.00 -19.16 -13.73
N CYS A 250 6.30 -19.07 -12.58
CA CYS A 250 6.91 -19.37 -11.29
C CYS A 250 6.70 -20.81 -10.83
N ARG A 251 5.91 -21.63 -11.55
CA ARG A 251 5.61 -23.04 -11.24
C ARG A 251 4.98 -23.26 -9.87
N VAL A 252 4.17 -22.31 -9.41
CA VAL A 252 3.40 -22.44 -8.17
C VAL A 252 2.29 -23.48 -8.38
N PRO A 253 2.14 -24.49 -7.49
CA PRO A 253 1.16 -25.56 -7.69
C PRO A 253 -0.29 -25.05 -7.58
N LYS A 254 -0.54 -24.18 -6.60
CA LYS A 254 -1.85 -23.59 -6.31
C LYS A 254 -1.69 -22.20 -5.71
N ILE A 255 -2.45 -21.24 -6.21
CA ILE A 255 -2.40 -19.84 -5.78
C ILE A 255 -3.81 -19.29 -5.57
N THR A 256 -3.99 -18.51 -4.51
CA THR A 256 -5.15 -17.65 -4.32
C THR A 256 -4.72 -16.20 -4.53
N VAL A 257 -5.42 -15.53 -5.43
CA VAL A 257 -5.17 -14.15 -5.82
C VAL A 257 -6.40 -13.34 -5.48
N ARG A 258 -6.23 -12.33 -4.64
CA ARG A 258 -7.22 -11.33 -4.30
C ARG A 258 -6.82 -10.01 -4.95
N VAL A 259 -7.68 -9.48 -5.80
CA VAL A 259 -7.49 -8.19 -6.46
C VAL A 259 -8.53 -7.23 -5.92
N GLU A 260 -8.08 -6.18 -5.26
CA GLU A 260 -8.94 -5.11 -4.76
C GLU A 260 -8.74 -3.86 -5.61
N LYS A 261 -9.85 -3.25 -5.97
CA LYS A 261 -9.91 -1.93 -6.59
C LYS A 261 -10.61 -1.00 -5.60
N PRO A 262 -9.86 -0.23 -4.79
CA PRO A 262 -10.45 0.67 -3.80
C PRO A 262 -11.26 1.80 -4.46
N SER A 263 -10.87 2.23 -5.66
CA SER A 263 -11.54 3.29 -6.43
C SER A 263 -12.79 2.84 -7.21
N ALA A 264 -13.21 1.58 -7.11
CA ALA A 264 -14.28 1.05 -7.97
C ALA A 264 -15.69 1.53 -7.58
N LEU A 265 -15.93 1.77 -6.29
CA LEU A 265 -17.25 2.08 -5.75
C LEU A 265 -17.14 3.25 -4.77
N VAL A 266 -17.89 4.32 -5.04
CA VAL A 266 -17.82 5.57 -4.28
C VAL A 266 -18.19 5.39 -2.80
N PHE A 267 -19.06 4.43 -2.48
CA PHE A 267 -19.58 4.19 -1.13
C PHE A 267 -19.05 2.91 -0.47
N ALA A 268 -18.06 2.25 -1.06
CA ALA A 268 -17.43 1.06 -0.48
C ALA A 268 -15.94 1.27 -0.31
N ALA A 269 -15.36 0.73 0.77
CA ALA A 269 -13.92 0.84 1.01
C ALA A 269 -13.09 0.18 -0.12
N CYS A 270 -13.58 -0.94 -0.66
CA CYS A 270 -13.04 -1.56 -1.86
C CYS A 270 -14.04 -2.52 -2.50
N SER A 271 -13.91 -2.75 -3.81
CA SER A 271 -14.44 -3.95 -4.46
C SER A 271 -13.30 -4.94 -4.66
N ALA A 272 -13.51 -6.21 -4.29
CA ALA A 272 -12.48 -7.24 -4.37
C ALA A 272 -12.98 -8.48 -5.09
N VAL A 273 -12.11 -9.07 -5.91
CA VAL A 273 -12.31 -10.40 -6.49
C VAL A 273 -11.21 -11.32 -5.98
N GLU A 274 -11.61 -12.46 -5.43
CA GLU A 274 -10.72 -13.50 -4.97
C GLU A 274 -10.91 -14.77 -5.80
N ILE A 275 -9.83 -15.29 -6.36
CA ILE A 275 -9.83 -16.54 -7.11
C ILE A 275 -8.76 -17.49 -6.60
N THR A 276 -9.06 -18.79 -6.58
CA THR A 276 -8.08 -19.84 -6.34
C THR A 276 -7.91 -20.68 -7.59
N ARG A 277 -6.68 -20.83 -8.08
CA ARG A 277 -6.36 -21.62 -9.28
C ARG A 277 -5.15 -22.52 -9.05
N SER A 278 -5.16 -23.66 -9.72
CA SER A 278 -4.11 -24.67 -9.74
C SER A 278 -3.53 -24.85 -11.14
N ALA A 279 -2.43 -25.59 -11.26
CA ALA A 279 -1.85 -25.97 -12.55
C ALA A 279 -2.84 -26.68 -13.49
N ALA A 280 -3.76 -27.48 -12.94
CA ALA A 280 -4.76 -28.22 -13.72
C ALA A 280 -5.75 -27.29 -14.43
N ASP A 281 -6.12 -26.17 -13.81
CA ASP A 281 -7.11 -25.22 -14.36
C ASP A 281 -6.61 -24.52 -15.65
N PHE A 282 -5.29 -24.53 -15.88
CA PHE A 282 -4.67 -23.92 -17.05
C PHE A 282 -4.16 -24.94 -18.09
N SER A 283 -4.44 -26.24 -17.88
CA SER A 283 -3.94 -27.33 -18.73
C SER A 283 -4.75 -27.54 -20.03
N GLY A 284 -5.97 -26.99 -20.12
CA GLY A 284 -6.86 -27.12 -21.29
C GLY A 284 -7.11 -25.83 -22.10
N LEU A 285 -6.61 -24.69 -21.63
CA LEU A 285 -6.67 -23.43 -22.38
C LEU A 285 -5.46 -23.39 -23.32
N GLY A 286 -5.70 -23.69 -24.59
CA GLY A 286 -4.73 -23.46 -25.66
C GLY A 286 -4.14 -22.04 -25.59
N THR A 287 -2.99 -21.84 -26.22
CA THR A 287 -2.20 -20.59 -26.25
C THR A 287 -2.90 -19.37 -26.87
N SER A 288 -4.22 -19.39 -27.02
CA SER A 288 -5.05 -18.38 -27.66
C SER A 288 -6.05 -17.80 -26.66
N ASN A 289 -6.20 -16.48 -26.67
CA ASN A 289 -6.92 -15.61 -25.72
C ASN A 289 -6.15 -15.17 -24.47
N ALA A 290 -4.88 -14.78 -24.64
CA ALA A 290 -4.45 -13.56 -23.97
C ALA A 290 -5.16 -12.39 -24.68
N PRO A 291 -5.87 -11.48 -23.98
CA PRO A 291 -6.22 -10.22 -24.60
C PRO A 291 -4.91 -9.57 -25.06
N THR A 292 -4.82 -9.31 -26.37
CA THR A 292 -3.66 -8.72 -27.02
C THR A 292 -3.21 -7.50 -26.22
N PRO A 293 -1.97 -7.46 -25.70
CA PRO A 293 -1.46 -6.26 -25.05
C PRO A 293 -1.41 -5.17 -26.11
N LEU A 294 -2.25 -4.14 -25.96
CA LEU A 294 -2.10 -2.90 -26.72
C LEU A 294 -0.85 -2.22 -26.19
N LEU A 295 0.28 -2.52 -26.82
CA LEU A 295 1.56 -1.88 -26.56
C LEU A 295 1.41 -0.38 -26.89
N ILE A 296 1.72 0.47 -25.91
CA ILE A 296 1.91 1.90 -26.15
C ILE A 296 3.24 2.03 -26.91
N SER A 297 3.14 2.44 -28.16
CA SER A 297 4.27 2.92 -28.95
C SER A 297 4.80 4.20 -28.30
N THR A 298 6.00 4.17 -27.76
CA THR A 298 6.72 5.37 -27.33
C THR A 298 7.07 6.22 -28.56
N PRO A 299 6.73 7.51 -28.63
CA PRO A 299 7.31 8.39 -29.63
C PRO A 299 8.75 8.75 -29.26
N THR A 300 9.62 8.50 -30.23
CA THR A 300 11.06 8.70 -30.27
C THR A 300 11.45 10.18 -30.10
N THR A 301 12.35 10.46 -29.15
CA THR A 301 13.07 11.73 -29.03
C THR A 301 14.13 11.86 -30.14
N PRO A 302 14.28 13.00 -30.83
CA PRO A 302 15.53 13.33 -31.51
C PRO A 302 16.45 14.15 -30.61
N ALA A 303 17.73 13.78 -30.62
CA ALA A 303 18.85 14.45 -29.96
C ALA A 303 19.53 15.46 -30.91
N ALA A 304 20.08 16.56 -30.35
CA ALA A 304 21.14 17.47 -30.82
C ALA A 304 20.87 18.89 -30.25
N ALA A 305 21.79 19.74 -29.81
CA ALA A 305 23.26 19.75 -29.70
C ALA A 305 23.69 20.91 -28.77
N ASP A 306 24.95 20.85 -28.33
CA ASP A 306 25.68 21.80 -27.46
C ASP A 306 25.75 23.27 -27.94
N ALA A 307 25.91 24.21 -27.00
CA ALA A 307 27.04 25.17 -26.93
C ALA A 307 26.86 26.22 -25.81
N ALA A 308 27.98 26.69 -25.27
CA ALA A 308 28.16 27.36 -23.99
C ALA A 308 28.40 28.89 -24.05
N VAL A 309 28.51 29.50 -22.85
CA VAL A 309 29.50 30.54 -22.41
C VAL A 309 28.96 31.93 -21.98
N ALA A 310 29.18 32.20 -20.67
CA ALA A 310 29.52 33.47 -19.96
C ALA A 310 28.53 34.65 -19.89
N ALA A 311 28.59 35.61 -18.96
CA ALA A 311 29.07 35.80 -17.57
C ALA A 311 28.97 37.33 -17.28
N GLY A 312 28.68 37.73 -16.04
CA GLY A 312 28.87 39.10 -15.50
C GLY A 312 27.58 39.76 -14.99
N ALA A 313 27.31 39.81 -13.67
CA ALA A 313 27.79 40.78 -12.66
C ALA A 313 27.13 42.19 -12.82
N THR A 314 26.55 42.89 -11.82
CA THR A 314 26.68 42.86 -10.34
C THR A 314 25.66 43.81 -9.66
N ALA A 315 25.44 43.58 -8.35
CA ALA A 315 25.15 44.53 -7.23
C ALA A 315 23.77 45.26 -7.15
N THR A 316 23.08 45.46 -6.01
CA THR A 316 23.41 45.32 -4.55
C THR A 316 22.15 45.52 -3.66
N GLY A 317 22.14 44.94 -2.44
CA GLY A 317 21.36 45.37 -1.26
C GLY A 317 20.36 44.32 -0.72
N ASP A 318 20.76 43.31 0.04
CA ASP A 318 21.02 43.24 1.50
C ASP A 318 19.77 42.95 2.36
N ALA A 319 19.59 41.68 2.72
CA ALA A 319 19.18 41.18 4.06
C ALA A 319 19.31 39.65 4.05
N THR A 320 20.21 39.13 4.88
CA THR A 320 20.57 37.72 4.99
C THR A 320 19.48 36.90 5.67
N THR A 321 18.74 36.12 4.88
CA THR A 321 17.98 34.95 5.34
C THR A 321 18.27 33.83 4.35
N GLU A 322 18.78 32.68 4.80
CA GLU A 322 18.88 31.48 3.96
C GLU A 322 17.51 31.23 3.29
N PRO A 323 17.42 31.00 1.96
CA PRO A 323 16.13 30.86 1.30
C PRO A 323 15.43 29.60 1.81
N ALA A 324 14.42 29.81 2.65
CA ALA A 324 13.59 28.72 3.14
C ALA A 324 12.65 28.26 2.01
N MET A 325 12.56 26.96 1.79
CA MET A 325 11.64 26.39 0.82
C MET A 325 10.23 26.31 1.40
N HIS A 326 9.34 27.18 0.94
CA HIS A 326 7.96 27.33 1.41
C HIS A 326 6.99 26.43 0.63
N ALA A 327 5.92 25.96 1.28
CA ALA A 327 4.82 25.21 0.66
C ALA A 327 3.65 26.15 0.31
N ALA A 328 3.35 26.30 -0.99
CA ALA A 328 2.19 27.04 -1.47
C ALA A 328 1.16 26.11 -2.11
N TYR A 329 -0.10 26.24 -1.69
CA TYR A 329 -1.22 25.52 -2.29
C TYR A 329 -1.98 26.46 -3.22
N ILE A 330 -2.11 26.09 -4.48
CA ILE A 330 -2.68 26.95 -5.53
C ILE A 330 -3.88 26.25 -6.15
N ALA A 331 -5.01 26.94 -6.26
CA ALA A 331 -6.17 26.49 -7.03
C ALA A 331 -6.03 26.90 -8.50
N LEU A 332 -6.51 26.03 -9.39
CA LEU A 332 -6.59 26.25 -10.82
C LEU A 332 -8.04 26.12 -11.29
N GLY A 333 -8.51 27.01 -12.15
CA GLY A 333 -9.87 26.96 -12.71
C GLY A 333 -9.95 27.45 -14.15
N THR A 334 -10.75 26.79 -14.99
CA THR A 334 -10.93 27.19 -16.40
C THR A 334 -12.32 26.82 -16.90
N ASN A 335 -12.92 27.68 -17.74
CA ASN A 335 -14.20 27.39 -18.38
C ASN A 335 -14.30 27.82 -19.86
N VAL A 336 -13.23 28.40 -20.42
CA VAL A 336 -13.17 28.88 -21.81
C VAL A 336 -12.26 27.99 -22.65
N GLY A 337 -12.66 27.71 -23.90
CA GLY A 337 -11.84 26.98 -24.86
C GLY A 337 -11.63 25.51 -24.50
N ASP A 338 -10.43 25.00 -24.77
CA ASP A 338 -10.02 23.65 -24.37
C ASP A 338 -9.55 23.66 -22.91
N ARG A 339 -10.52 23.43 -22.01
CA ARG A 339 -10.34 23.43 -20.56
C ARG A 339 -9.23 22.48 -20.09
N LEU A 340 -9.12 21.29 -20.68
CA LEU A 340 -8.12 20.31 -20.26
C LEU A 340 -6.72 20.75 -20.72
N ALA A 341 -6.59 21.22 -21.96
CA ALA A 341 -5.33 21.75 -22.47
C ALA A 341 -4.86 22.98 -21.68
N ASN A 342 -5.79 23.88 -21.30
CA ASN A 342 -5.49 25.04 -20.48
C ASN A 342 -4.95 24.63 -19.10
N LEU A 343 -5.59 23.69 -18.40
CA LEU A 343 -5.08 23.22 -17.11
C LEU A 343 -3.71 22.55 -17.23
N HIS A 344 -3.54 21.69 -18.24
CA HIS A 344 -2.25 21.05 -18.50
C HIS A 344 -1.15 22.08 -18.77
N GLN A 345 -1.41 23.06 -19.63
CA GLN A 345 -0.47 24.14 -19.92
C GLN A 345 -0.16 24.98 -18.68
N ALA A 346 -1.15 25.27 -17.84
CA ALA A 346 -0.94 25.99 -16.60
C ALA A 346 -0.01 25.22 -15.66
N LEU A 347 -0.23 23.91 -15.47
CA LEU A 347 0.65 23.06 -14.65
C LEU A 347 2.08 22.96 -15.20
N VAL A 348 2.24 22.86 -16.53
CA VAL A 348 3.56 22.89 -17.17
C VAL A 348 4.26 24.21 -16.86
N ARG A 349 3.59 25.35 -17.08
CA ARG A 349 4.14 26.68 -16.81
C ARG A 349 4.44 26.92 -15.35
N LEU A 350 3.62 26.41 -14.43
CA LEU A 350 3.91 26.46 -13.00
C LEU A 350 5.16 25.66 -12.62
N ASN A 351 5.53 24.64 -13.40
CA ASN A 351 6.73 23.85 -13.16
C ASN A 351 7.96 24.36 -13.93
N THR A 352 7.78 25.08 -15.05
CA THR A 352 8.88 25.55 -15.91
C THR A 352 9.17 27.04 -15.80
N ASP A 353 8.13 27.87 -15.69
CA ASP A 353 8.23 29.33 -15.82
C ASP A 353 8.32 30.03 -14.46
N LEU A 354 7.97 29.33 -13.38
CA LEU A 354 7.98 29.83 -12.00
C LEU A 354 9.41 29.70 -11.43
N PRO A 355 10.11 30.81 -11.15
CA PRO A 355 11.50 30.76 -10.69
C PRO A 355 11.60 30.17 -9.28
N ALA A 356 12.71 29.46 -9.02
CA ALA A 356 13.02 28.85 -7.71
C ALA A 356 11.83 28.08 -7.10
N SER A 357 11.07 27.40 -7.96
CA SER A 357 9.83 26.73 -7.60
C SER A 357 9.75 25.36 -8.25
N ARG A 358 9.03 24.44 -7.61
CA ARG A 358 8.80 23.09 -8.11
C ARG A 358 7.39 22.63 -7.81
N LEU A 359 6.70 22.15 -8.84
CA LEU A 359 5.43 21.45 -8.67
C LEU A 359 5.69 20.08 -7.99
N VAL A 360 5.01 19.83 -6.86
CA VAL A 360 5.19 18.60 -6.08
C VAL A 360 4.07 17.61 -6.35
N GLU A 361 2.82 18.09 -6.30
CA GLU A 361 1.63 17.25 -6.38
C GLU A 361 0.43 18.05 -6.92
N THR A 362 -0.55 17.35 -7.50
CA THR A 362 -1.77 17.92 -8.06
C THR A 362 -2.98 17.10 -7.61
N SER A 363 -4.12 17.74 -7.40
CA SER A 363 -5.39 17.07 -7.09
C SER A 363 -5.98 16.35 -8.31
N PHE A 364 -7.13 15.69 -8.12
CA PHE A 364 -7.99 15.33 -9.24
C PHE A 364 -8.60 16.56 -9.91
N LEU A 365 -9.16 16.37 -11.11
CA LEU A 365 -9.92 17.37 -11.84
C LEU A 365 -11.39 17.27 -11.44
N TYR A 366 -12.03 18.41 -11.18
CA TYR A 366 -13.43 18.50 -10.80
C TYR A 366 -14.16 19.38 -11.80
N GLU A 367 -15.19 18.86 -12.45
CA GLU A 367 -16.13 19.68 -13.20
C GLU A 367 -17.21 20.19 -12.26
N THR A 368 -17.42 21.50 -12.18
CA THR A 368 -18.41 22.09 -11.29
C THR A 368 -19.25 23.14 -12.00
N ALA A 369 -20.51 23.26 -11.60
CA ALA A 369 -21.36 24.35 -12.06
C ALA A 369 -20.78 25.72 -11.66
N PRO A 370 -20.97 26.77 -12.47
CA PRO A 370 -20.52 28.12 -12.13
C PRO A 370 -21.25 28.66 -10.90
N MET A 371 -20.50 29.15 -9.90
CA MET A 371 -21.09 29.60 -8.63
C MET A 371 -21.79 30.97 -8.69
N TYR A 372 -21.32 31.90 -9.53
CA TYR A 372 -21.78 33.31 -9.49
C TYR A 372 -22.50 33.78 -10.75
N PHE A 373 -22.17 33.22 -11.91
CA PHE A 373 -22.79 33.58 -13.19
C PHE A 373 -23.18 32.29 -13.90
N VAL A 374 -24.47 31.97 -13.93
CA VAL A 374 -24.97 30.62 -14.28
C VAL A 374 -25.03 30.39 -15.79
N ASP A 375 -25.11 31.47 -16.59
CA ASP A 375 -25.10 31.40 -18.06
C ASP A 375 -23.68 31.32 -18.63
N GLN A 376 -22.95 30.27 -18.23
CA GLN A 376 -21.63 29.94 -18.77
C GLN A 376 -21.35 28.44 -18.66
N ARG A 377 -20.34 27.99 -19.40
CA ARG A 377 -19.89 26.60 -19.37
C ARG A 377 -19.41 26.21 -17.95
N PRO A 378 -19.60 24.96 -17.51
CA PRO A 378 -19.04 24.48 -16.25
C PRO A 378 -17.52 24.72 -16.16
N PHE A 379 -17.04 24.94 -14.94
CA PHE A 379 -15.61 25.10 -14.68
C PHE A 379 -14.96 23.73 -14.50
N LEU A 380 -13.76 23.58 -15.02
CA LEU A 380 -12.85 22.51 -14.63
C LEU A 380 -11.88 23.09 -13.60
N ASN A 381 -11.89 22.52 -12.39
CA ASN A 381 -11.13 22.98 -11.24
C ASN A 381 -10.13 21.93 -10.77
N ALA A 382 -8.99 22.38 -10.25
CA ALA A 382 -7.98 21.55 -9.63
C ALA A 382 -7.22 22.37 -8.56
N ALA A 383 -6.34 21.71 -7.82
CA ALA A 383 -5.38 22.34 -6.94
C ALA A 383 -4.01 21.70 -7.15
N CYS A 384 -2.94 22.40 -6.75
CA CYS A 384 -1.60 21.87 -6.72
C CYS A 384 -0.79 22.37 -5.54
N LEU A 385 0.18 21.58 -5.11
CA LEU A 385 1.21 21.94 -4.15
C LEU A 385 2.50 22.32 -4.90
N VAL A 386 2.98 23.52 -4.65
CA VAL A 386 4.25 24.04 -5.17
C VAL A 386 5.18 24.32 -4.00
N ARG A 387 6.43 23.89 -4.11
CA ARG A 387 7.51 24.32 -3.21
C ARG A 387 8.25 25.48 -3.85
N THR A 388 8.37 26.61 -3.15
CA THR A 388 8.91 27.85 -3.73
C THR A 388 9.77 28.61 -2.72
N GLU A 389 10.79 29.29 -3.22
CA GLU A 389 11.57 30.29 -2.46
C GLU A 389 10.97 31.70 -2.59
N LEU A 390 9.90 31.88 -3.37
CA LEU A 390 9.28 33.18 -3.60
C LEU A 390 8.36 33.58 -2.46
N GLU A 391 8.53 34.80 -1.96
CA GLU A 391 7.59 35.44 -1.03
C GLU A 391 6.15 35.50 -1.59
N PRO A 392 5.10 35.47 -0.74
CA PRO A 392 3.71 35.36 -1.19
C PRO A 392 3.26 36.38 -2.25
N LEU A 393 3.72 37.64 -2.13
CA LEU A 393 3.39 38.70 -3.09
C LEU A 393 4.14 38.54 -4.42
N ALA A 394 5.38 38.03 -4.39
CA ALA A 394 6.16 37.71 -5.58
C ALA A 394 5.54 36.52 -6.32
N LEU A 395 5.17 35.46 -5.59
CA LEU A 395 4.43 34.33 -6.13
C LEU A 395 3.12 34.78 -6.80
N LEU A 396 2.33 35.63 -6.14
CA LEU A 396 1.11 36.18 -6.74
C LEU A 396 1.40 36.91 -8.06
N GLY A 397 2.48 37.69 -8.13
CA GLY A 397 2.91 38.36 -9.36
C GLY A 397 3.18 37.39 -10.50
N GLU A 398 3.94 36.32 -10.24
CA GLU A 398 4.23 35.28 -11.24
C GLU A 398 2.99 34.52 -11.70
N LEU A 399 2.07 34.20 -10.78
CA LEU A 399 0.79 33.57 -11.15
C LEU A 399 -0.03 34.46 -12.09
N LYS A 400 -0.09 35.77 -11.82
CA LYS A 400 -0.81 36.72 -12.69
C LYS A 400 -0.09 36.94 -14.03
N ARG A 401 1.24 36.83 -14.08
CA ARG A 401 2.00 36.81 -15.35
C ARG A 401 1.64 35.57 -16.19
N ILE A 402 1.62 34.38 -15.59
CA ILE A 402 1.23 33.12 -16.27
C ILE A 402 -0.20 33.23 -16.80
N GLU A 403 -1.14 33.73 -16.00
CA GLU A 403 -2.52 33.97 -16.45
C GLU A 403 -2.58 34.89 -17.69
N ALA A 404 -1.84 36.00 -17.67
CA ALA A 404 -1.79 36.95 -18.78
C ALA A 404 -1.25 36.30 -20.06
N GLU A 405 -0.15 35.54 -19.95
CA GLU A 405 0.49 34.85 -21.08
C GLU A 405 -0.36 33.72 -21.66
N MET A 406 -1.24 33.14 -20.85
CA MET A 406 -2.23 32.17 -21.30
C MET A 406 -3.48 32.81 -21.91
N GLY A 407 -3.53 34.15 -22.00
CA GLY A 407 -4.59 34.88 -22.69
C GLY A 407 -5.72 35.36 -21.78
N ARG A 408 -5.50 35.46 -20.47
CA ARG A 408 -6.47 36.09 -19.57
C ARG A 408 -6.45 37.60 -19.74
N ASP A 409 -7.61 38.16 -20.06
CA ASP A 409 -7.84 39.61 -20.07
C ASP A 409 -8.37 40.11 -18.72
N PHE A 410 -7.54 40.86 -18.01
CA PHE A 410 -7.87 41.46 -16.72
C PHE A 410 -8.83 42.68 -16.81
N SER A 411 -9.15 43.15 -18.01
CA SER A 411 -10.10 44.25 -18.24
C SER A 411 -11.57 43.80 -18.33
N THR A 412 -11.81 42.50 -18.45
CA THR A 412 -13.15 41.90 -18.51
C THR A 412 -13.81 41.77 -17.13
N CYS A 413 -15.12 41.47 -17.09
CA CYS A 413 -15.88 41.34 -15.84
C CYS A 413 -15.19 40.42 -14.82
N ARG A 414 -15.10 40.87 -13.56
CA ARG A 414 -14.38 40.18 -12.47
C ARG A 414 -14.84 38.74 -12.21
N ASN A 415 -16.05 38.36 -12.62
CA ASN A 415 -16.60 37.01 -12.46
C ASN A 415 -16.98 36.33 -13.79
N GLY A 416 -16.42 36.80 -14.91
CA GLY A 416 -16.70 36.28 -16.25
C GLY A 416 -15.91 35.01 -16.62
N PRO A 417 -16.17 34.46 -17.82
CA PRO A 417 -15.46 33.30 -18.35
C PRO A 417 -13.95 33.55 -18.50
N ARG A 418 -13.11 32.57 -18.15
CA ARG A 418 -11.65 32.68 -18.12
C ARG A 418 -10.96 31.45 -18.72
N VAL A 419 -9.86 31.73 -19.43
CA VAL A 419 -8.96 30.70 -19.98
C VAL A 419 -8.24 29.95 -18.84
N ILE A 420 -7.77 30.66 -17.82
CA ILE A 420 -7.22 30.08 -16.59
C ILE A 420 -7.32 31.07 -15.42
N ASP A 421 -7.56 30.57 -14.22
CA ASP A 421 -7.54 31.27 -12.94
C ASP A 421 -6.66 30.53 -11.94
N LEU A 422 -5.68 31.23 -11.36
CA LEU A 422 -4.69 30.75 -10.43
C LEU A 422 -4.79 31.57 -9.13
N ASP A 423 -5.21 30.90 -8.06
CA ASP A 423 -5.44 31.51 -6.74
C ASP A 423 -4.61 30.82 -5.66
N ILE A 424 -3.87 31.60 -4.85
CA ILE A 424 -3.15 31.07 -3.69
C ILE A 424 -4.17 30.77 -2.58
N LEU A 425 -4.25 29.51 -2.16
CA LEU A 425 -5.13 29.05 -1.08
C LEU A 425 -4.44 29.13 0.28
N PHE A 426 -3.23 28.59 0.37
CA PHE A 426 -2.39 28.52 1.57
C PHE A 426 -0.93 28.77 1.22
N TYR A 427 -0.18 29.24 2.20
CA TYR A 427 1.27 29.42 2.13
C TYR A 427 1.84 29.11 3.51
N ASP A 428 2.48 27.95 3.66
CA ASP A 428 2.83 27.35 4.95
C ASP A 428 1.70 27.49 5.99
N GLU A 429 2.04 27.95 7.19
CA GLU A 429 1.12 28.30 8.28
C GLU A 429 0.81 29.81 8.32
N LEU A 430 1.17 30.55 7.25
CA LEU A 430 1.10 32.02 7.22
C LEU A 430 -0.35 32.52 7.25
N VAL A 431 -0.59 33.51 8.12
CA VAL A 431 -1.81 34.31 8.11
C VAL A 431 -1.46 35.72 7.65
N MET A 432 -1.88 36.09 6.45
CA MET A 432 -1.54 37.36 5.80
C MET A 432 -2.80 38.05 5.27
N GLN A 433 -2.96 39.34 5.54
CA GLN A 433 -4.03 40.14 4.94
C GLN A 433 -3.46 41.48 4.48
N THR A 434 -3.46 41.69 3.17
CA THR A 434 -3.05 42.93 2.52
C THR A 434 -4.14 43.37 1.54
N GLU A 435 -4.00 44.56 0.96
CA GLU A 435 -4.92 45.04 -0.08
C GLU A 435 -4.93 44.14 -1.32
N ARG A 436 -3.84 43.41 -1.58
CA ARG A 436 -3.66 42.60 -2.80
C ARG A 436 -3.83 41.10 -2.58
N LEU A 437 -3.52 40.59 -1.39
CA LEU A 437 -3.44 39.16 -1.10
C LEU A 437 -3.94 38.84 0.31
N THR A 438 -4.73 37.78 0.43
CA THR A 438 -5.25 37.25 1.70
C THR A 438 -4.97 35.75 1.79
N ILE A 439 -4.22 35.33 2.81
CA ILE A 439 -3.84 33.94 3.09
C ILE A 439 -4.22 33.58 4.55
N PRO A 440 -4.84 32.42 4.82
CA PRO A 440 -5.50 31.55 3.83
C PRO A 440 -6.58 32.31 3.04
N HIS A 441 -6.89 31.83 1.83
CA HIS A 441 -7.82 32.50 0.92
C HIS A 441 -9.17 32.81 1.58
N ALA A 442 -9.61 34.07 1.52
CA ALA A 442 -10.72 34.60 2.33
C ALA A 442 -12.01 33.79 2.24
N LEU A 443 -12.39 33.38 1.03
CA LEU A 443 -13.64 32.67 0.73
C LEU A 443 -13.47 31.14 0.60
N LEU A 444 -12.32 30.60 1.02
CA LEU A 444 -12.06 29.16 0.86
C LEU A 444 -13.13 28.30 1.55
N HIS A 445 -13.56 28.72 2.74
CA HIS A 445 -14.56 28.03 3.56
C HIS A 445 -15.98 27.99 2.94
N GLU A 446 -16.23 28.74 1.86
CA GLU A 446 -17.50 28.75 1.13
C GLU A 446 -17.40 28.03 -0.23
N ARG A 447 -16.17 27.72 -0.69
CA ARG A 447 -15.90 27.25 -2.05
C ARG A 447 -15.59 25.76 -2.08
N ARG A 448 -16.65 24.95 -2.27
CA ARG A 448 -16.52 23.48 -2.42
C ARG A 448 -15.57 23.08 -3.54
N PHE A 449 -15.60 23.79 -4.67
CA PHE A 449 -14.74 23.52 -5.83
C PHE A 449 -13.26 23.86 -5.61
N GLN A 450 -12.90 24.55 -4.53
CA GLN A 450 -11.50 24.75 -4.10
C GLN A 450 -11.13 23.76 -2.98
N LEU A 451 -12.04 23.54 -2.03
CA LEU A 451 -11.82 22.63 -0.90
C LEU A 451 -11.76 21.15 -1.31
N GLY A 452 -12.55 20.72 -2.30
CA GLY A 452 -12.51 19.35 -2.82
C GLY A 452 -11.13 18.99 -3.37
N PRO A 453 -10.63 19.73 -4.40
CA PRO A 453 -9.27 19.58 -4.89
C PRO A 453 -8.19 19.68 -3.80
N LEU A 454 -8.33 20.62 -2.87
CA LEU A 454 -7.37 20.77 -1.78
C LEU A 454 -7.32 19.54 -0.87
N CYS A 455 -8.47 18.92 -0.57
CA CYS A 455 -8.55 17.74 0.28
C CYS A 455 -7.93 16.49 -0.34
N ASP A 456 -7.79 16.43 -1.68
CA ASP A 456 -7.07 15.34 -2.35
C ASP A 456 -5.57 15.40 -2.05
N ILE A 457 -5.03 16.61 -1.89
CA ILE A 457 -3.61 16.85 -1.63
C ILE A 457 -3.32 16.78 -0.13
N ASP A 458 -4.05 17.58 0.67
CA ASP A 458 -3.85 17.64 2.12
C ASP A 458 -5.17 17.95 2.84
N ARG A 459 -5.76 16.90 3.41
CA ARG A 459 -7.03 16.97 4.13
C ARG A 459 -6.88 17.55 5.55
N ASP A 460 -5.69 17.49 6.13
CA ASP A 460 -5.43 17.85 7.53
C ASP A 460 -4.84 19.25 7.69
N LEU A 461 -4.58 19.94 6.57
CA LEU A 461 -4.12 21.33 6.54
C LEU A 461 -5.02 22.27 7.38
N MET A 462 -4.40 22.99 8.32
CA MET A 462 -5.10 23.83 9.29
C MET A 462 -5.42 25.21 8.69
N HIS A 463 -6.70 25.59 8.67
CA HIS A 463 -7.11 26.96 8.38
C HIS A 463 -6.92 27.85 9.62
N HIS A 464 -5.73 28.41 9.81
CA HIS A 464 -5.31 29.15 11.00
C HIS A 464 -6.26 30.29 11.46
N ARG A 465 -7.04 30.90 10.55
CA ARG A 465 -8.07 31.89 10.95
C ARG A 465 -9.36 31.30 11.53
N LEU A 466 -9.73 30.09 11.11
CA LEU A 466 -10.99 29.44 11.45
C LEU A 466 -10.81 28.30 12.45
N GLY A 467 -9.56 27.86 12.70
CA GLY A 467 -9.23 26.76 13.61
C GLY A 467 -9.81 25.41 13.16
N LYS A 468 -10.00 25.20 11.85
CA LYS A 468 -10.57 23.99 11.27
C LYS A 468 -9.66 23.45 10.17
N THR A 469 -9.59 22.13 10.02
CA THR A 469 -8.86 21.50 8.92
C THR A 469 -9.61 21.63 7.59
N SER A 470 -8.89 21.57 6.46
CA SER A 470 -9.49 21.54 5.11
C SER A 470 -10.59 20.49 4.99
N GLY A 471 -10.37 19.28 5.53
CA GLY A 471 -11.37 18.22 5.56
C GLY A 471 -12.60 18.54 6.40
N ALA A 472 -12.44 19.22 7.53
CA ALA A 472 -13.56 19.65 8.36
C ALA A 472 -14.38 20.75 7.66
N LEU A 473 -13.72 21.69 6.98
CA LEU A 473 -14.37 22.72 6.17
C LEU A 473 -15.13 22.11 4.98
N PHE A 474 -14.51 21.18 4.26
CA PHE A 474 -15.16 20.48 3.14
C PHE A 474 -16.40 19.69 3.61
N ARG A 475 -16.29 18.96 4.73
CA ARG A 475 -17.44 18.24 5.32
C ARG A 475 -18.56 19.17 5.76
N HIS A 476 -18.23 20.36 6.27
CA HIS A 476 -19.24 21.35 6.66
C HIS A 476 -20.06 21.80 5.44
N LEU A 477 -19.40 22.05 4.31
CA LEU A 477 -20.08 22.43 3.06
C LEU A 477 -20.92 21.28 2.47
N THR A 478 -20.45 20.04 2.53
CA THR A 478 -21.21 18.89 2.01
C THR A 478 -22.43 18.53 2.86
N THR A 479 -22.43 18.87 4.14
CA THR A 479 -23.56 18.56 5.05
C THR A 479 -24.62 19.65 5.13
N HIS A 480 -24.26 20.92 4.89
CA HIS A 480 -25.18 22.06 5.10
C HIS A 480 -25.70 22.70 3.79
N ASN A 481 -25.02 22.52 2.66
CA ASN A 481 -25.49 22.99 1.34
C ASN A 481 -25.80 21.80 0.43
N ALA A 482 -27.02 21.27 0.53
CA ALA A 482 -27.59 20.36 -0.45
C ALA A 482 -27.93 21.13 -1.74
N VAL A 483 -26.94 21.31 -2.61
CA VAL A 483 -27.11 21.70 -4.03
C VAL A 483 -26.67 20.49 -4.87
N PRO A 484 -27.38 20.15 -5.97
CA PRO A 484 -27.31 18.83 -6.59
C PRO A 484 -25.90 18.47 -7.05
N ASP A 485 -25.59 17.18 -6.91
CA ASP A 485 -24.30 16.56 -7.19
C ASP A 485 -23.74 16.93 -8.58
N ASP A 486 -22.64 17.69 -8.57
CA ASP A 486 -21.68 17.78 -9.67
C ASP A 486 -20.82 16.50 -9.64
N ILE A 487 -21.04 15.59 -10.60
CA ILE A 487 -20.19 14.43 -10.94
C ILE A 487 -19.54 14.68 -12.29
#